data_AF-A0A9P5UNT3-F1
#
_entry.id   AF-A0A9P5UNT3-F1
#
_cell.length_a   1.000
_cell.length_b   1.000
_cell.length_c   1.000
_cell.angle_alpha   90.00
_cell.angle_beta   90.00
_cell.angle_gamma   90.00
#
_symmetry.space_group_name_H-M   'P 1'
#
loop_
_entity.id
_entity.type
_entity.pdbx_description
1 polymer ?
#
loop_
_entity_poly.entity_id
_entity_poly.type
_entity_poly.pdbx_seq_one_letter_code
_entity_poly.pdbx_strand_id
1 'polypeptide(L)'
;MTHSSNKDEPQTAKRRKTKNTSETLPDASESLHDTLNTLQLEKVTQTHSYSPSTKRTYSSHLERAKEFVEELADEELRQAFYTLSPKTPEVLLLIIYHRIEVEGRSYSTAEGLQAALKQYYKDKLHCTEEWWEVDEKGKCSGNPVYAKNFVEYMKTIKKRGARLGNDYQLYQQEKEAHACAYTKLNRWFDYLEGLLGRPIGDDDLIFPSLNNKGYPNIRETFSYTRLRKLLDSFTREAGLLDNTPNGKYTTHCFRRGGAQHRFMFAEEKWSLKAVKWWGGWSEHEGRNAIITYLLDEFSTYESGFGDMLSPNRNDWRHTMFMGETEDSEMVTQKTQVASTRTAFKSELSHVESKLSHVESKLSHVELILGDISRELKIFTQQQEQLVLRLLSQQPLQSSQIREPEKSQKPKENPTSYIPNITNWKDAINQWEKADLVKGLILPLKLWTTQMRRGSSSRYSQRKLIFDEYVLLGRSDEEMQRIYGKDLEKIRKLIPAIRSRKNLRGKSENSGETEEEEDGREEEEDGREEEEDGREEEEEEEEEEEIVLVKVAQKVNGKRKRS
;
A
#
# COMPACT_ATOMS: atom_id res chain seq x y z
N MET A 1 -29.25 64.39 -19.91
CA MET A 1 -28.36 65.55 -19.71
C MET A 1 -26.94 65.00 -19.80
N THR A 2 -26.39 64.97 -21.02
CA THR A 2 -25.38 65.93 -21.57
C THR A 2 -24.00 65.73 -20.93
N HIS A 3 -22.86 65.65 -21.61
CA HIS A 3 -22.44 65.45 -23.00
C HIS A 3 -20.89 65.49 -22.99
N SER A 4 -20.28 64.92 -24.03
CA SER A 4 -18.98 65.30 -24.63
C SER A 4 -17.65 64.94 -23.96
N SER A 5 -17.01 63.91 -24.52
CA SER A 5 -15.98 64.02 -25.58
C SER A 5 -14.85 65.04 -25.40
N ASN A 6 -13.60 64.57 -25.38
CA ASN A 6 -12.58 65.08 -26.31
C ASN A 6 -11.43 64.10 -26.58
N LYS A 7 -10.98 64.11 -27.84
CA LYS A 7 -9.92 63.33 -28.47
C LYS A 7 -8.56 64.08 -28.39
N ASP A 8 -7.47 63.34 -28.60
CA ASP A 8 -6.43 63.56 -29.64
C ASP A 8 -5.01 63.13 -29.18
N GLU A 9 -4.58 61.97 -29.69
CA GLU A 9 -3.38 61.67 -30.53
C GLU A 9 -1.95 62.24 -30.25
N PRO A 10 -0.87 61.65 -30.84
CA PRO A 10 0.32 61.23 -30.10
C PRO A 10 1.62 61.95 -30.48
N GLN A 11 2.63 61.90 -29.61
CA GLN A 11 3.98 62.44 -29.90
C GLN A 11 5.05 61.36 -30.10
N THR A 12 5.35 61.15 -31.37
CA THR A 12 6.67 61.17 -32.04
C THR A 12 7.92 60.54 -31.39
N ALA A 13 8.50 59.64 -32.20
CA ALA A 13 9.80 59.01 -32.09
C ALA A 13 10.98 59.98 -31.94
N LYS A 14 11.92 59.64 -31.06
CA LYS A 14 13.26 60.24 -30.98
C LYS A 14 14.34 59.24 -31.38
N ARG A 15 14.92 59.52 -32.55
CA ARG A 15 16.14 58.97 -33.13
C ARG A 15 17.34 59.70 -32.53
N ARG A 16 18.33 59.00 -31.96
CA ARG A 16 19.71 59.51 -31.68
C ARG A 16 20.67 58.31 -31.64
N LYS A 17 21.47 58.15 -32.69
CA LYS A 17 22.86 58.62 -32.88
C LYS A 17 23.88 57.63 -32.29
N THR A 18 24.44 56.85 -33.22
CA THR A 18 25.68 56.09 -33.13
C THR A 18 26.85 56.98 -32.72
N LYS A 19 27.67 56.47 -31.79
CA LYS A 19 28.98 57.04 -31.44
C LYS A 19 30.02 55.92 -31.61
N ASN A 20 30.87 56.08 -32.61
CA ASN A 20 32.08 55.30 -32.81
C ASN A 20 33.06 55.61 -31.67
N THR A 21 33.61 54.55 -31.06
CA THR A 21 34.84 54.64 -30.28
C THR A 21 35.69 53.44 -30.69
N SER A 22 36.86 53.74 -31.25
CA SER A 22 37.91 52.81 -31.64
C SER A 22 38.69 52.38 -30.40
N GLU A 23 38.74 51.10 -30.09
CA GLU A 23 39.69 50.53 -29.13
C GLU A 23 40.13 49.13 -29.58
N THR A 24 41.43 49.04 -29.87
CA THR A 24 42.35 47.90 -29.75
C THR A 24 41.82 46.46 -29.89
N LEU A 25 42.26 45.81 -30.98
CA LEU A 25 42.16 44.38 -31.28
C LEU A 25 42.75 43.50 -30.16
N PRO A 26 41.97 42.60 -29.54
CA PRO A 26 42.47 41.38 -28.93
C PRO A 26 42.49 40.23 -29.96
N ASP A 27 43.31 39.24 -29.64
CA ASP A 27 43.70 38.08 -30.45
C ASP A 27 42.51 37.36 -31.12
N ALA A 28 42.53 37.26 -32.45
CA ALA A 28 41.42 36.79 -33.28
C ALA A 28 41.18 35.27 -33.22
N SER A 29 41.95 34.53 -32.42
CA SER A 29 41.88 33.06 -32.33
C SER A 29 40.86 32.56 -31.30
N GLU A 30 40.68 33.25 -30.16
CA GLU A 30 39.68 32.88 -29.13
C GLU A 30 38.24 33.19 -29.56
N SER A 31 38.01 34.34 -30.22
CA SER A 31 36.69 34.75 -30.70
C SER A 31 36.12 33.79 -31.76
N LEU A 32 36.96 33.23 -32.62
CA LEU A 32 36.54 32.28 -33.65
C LEU A 32 36.10 30.94 -33.03
N HIS A 33 36.75 30.49 -31.96
CA HIS A 33 36.38 29.26 -31.25
C HIS A 33 35.03 29.41 -30.54
N ASP A 34 34.78 30.53 -29.88
CA ASP A 34 33.50 30.81 -29.21
C ASP A 34 32.35 30.96 -30.22
N THR A 35 32.63 31.59 -31.37
CA THR A 35 31.64 31.74 -32.46
C THR A 35 31.36 30.39 -33.15
N LEU A 36 32.38 29.52 -33.28
CA LEU A 36 32.21 28.17 -33.82
C LEU A 36 31.42 27.28 -32.86
N ASN A 37 31.68 27.38 -31.55
CA ASN A 37 30.97 26.65 -30.51
C ASN A 37 29.50 27.09 -30.40
N THR A 38 29.20 28.39 -30.53
CA THR A 38 27.81 28.89 -30.58
C THR A 38 27.09 28.46 -31.86
N LEU A 39 27.74 28.49 -33.03
CA LEU A 39 27.16 28.01 -34.29
C LEU A 39 26.97 26.49 -34.33
N GLN A 40 27.85 25.73 -33.66
CA GLN A 40 27.68 24.30 -33.49
C GLN A 40 26.60 23.93 -32.48
N LEU A 41 26.27 24.82 -31.53
CA LEU A 41 25.16 24.68 -30.59
C LEU A 41 23.81 24.96 -31.28
N GLU A 42 23.74 25.97 -32.15
CA GLU A 42 22.54 26.27 -32.95
C GLU A 42 22.20 25.14 -33.94
N LYS A 43 23.21 24.55 -34.60
CA LYS A 43 22.99 23.43 -35.54
C LYS A 43 22.50 22.14 -34.90
N VAL A 44 22.84 21.87 -33.63
CA VAL A 44 22.38 20.66 -32.91
C VAL A 44 20.87 20.68 -32.67
N THR A 45 20.24 21.86 -32.70
CA THR A 45 18.81 21.97 -32.43
C THR A 45 17.92 22.04 -33.67
N GLN A 46 18.47 22.03 -34.90
CA GLN A 46 17.67 22.23 -36.12
C GLN A 46 17.08 20.94 -36.72
N THR A 47 17.59 19.76 -36.35
CA THR A 47 17.25 18.49 -37.01
C THR A 47 15.95 17.84 -36.51
N HIS A 48 15.38 18.33 -35.42
CA HIS A 48 14.07 17.92 -34.91
C HIS A 48 13.26 19.17 -34.51
N SER A 49 11.96 19.20 -34.82
CA SER A 49 11.08 20.35 -34.59
C SER A 49 10.70 20.53 -33.10
N TYR A 50 11.69 20.53 -32.20
CA TYR A 50 11.46 20.87 -30.81
C TYR A 50 11.01 22.32 -30.69
N SER A 51 10.13 22.59 -29.72
CA SER A 51 9.73 23.95 -29.40
C SER A 51 10.95 24.79 -28.97
N PRO A 52 10.96 26.11 -29.21
CA PRO A 52 12.05 26.99 -28.76
C PRO A 52 12.34 26.90 -27.26
N SER A 53 11.33 26.64 -26.44
CA SER A 53 11.49 26.43 -25.00
C SER A 53 12.27 25.15 -24.68
N THR A 54 11.96 24.04 -25.35
CA THR A 54 12.66 22.75 -25.14
C THR A 54 14.13 22.87 -25.52
N LYS A 55 14.43 23.54 -26.64
CA LYS A 55 15.81 23.81 -27.07
C LYS A 55 16.60 24.58 -26.02
N ARG A 56 16.00 25.64 -25.46
CA ARG A 56 16.60 26.43 -24.38
C ARG A 56 16.85 25.58 -23.13
N THR A 57 15.88 24.77 -22.73
CA THR A 57 16.02 23.88 -21.56
C THR A 57 17.13 22.86 -21.75
N TYR A 58 17.18 22.18 -22.91
CA TYR A 58 18.22 21.20 -23.20
C TYR A 58 19.61 21.83 -23.28
N SER A 59 19.74 22.99 -23.93
CA SER A 59 21.01 23.75 -23.96
C SER A 59 21.49 24.06 -22.55
N SER A 60 20.61 24.56 -21.68
CA SER A 60 20.97 24.90 -20.30
C SER A 60 21.39 23.68 -19.48
N HIS A 61 20.77 22.51 -19.70
CA HIS A 61 21.20 21.27 -19.06
C HIS A 61 22.58 20.81 -19.56
N LEU A 62 22.82 20.89 -20.87
CA LEU A 62 24.08 20.46 -21.48
C LEU A 62 25.24 21.40 -21.15
N GLU A 63 25.02 22.71 -21.09
CA GLU A 63 26.03 23.69 -20.67
C GLU A 63 26.54 23.37 -19.26
N ARG A 64 25.62 23.17 -18.31
CA ARG A 64 25.99 22.80 -16.93
C ARG A 64 26.67 21.43 -16.84
N ALA A 65 26.24 20.47 -17.66
CA ALA A 65 26.88 19.16 -17.72
C ALA A 65 28.34 19.29 -18.19
N LYS A 66 28.59 20.11 -19.22
CA LYS A 66 29.94 20.38 -19.73
C LYS A 66 30.80 21.13 -18.71
N GLU A 67 30.26 22.17 -18.07
CA GLU A 67 30.96 22.89 -16.99
C GLU A 67 31.45 21.92 -15.90
N PHE A 68 30.57 21.02 -15.43
CA PHE A 68 30.96 19.98 -14.47
C PHE A 68 32.03 19.03 -15.02
N VAL A 69 31.91 18.61 -16.29
CA VAL A 69 32.89 17.72 -16.92
C VAL A 69 34.27 18.40 -16.97
N GLU A 70 34.37 19.67 -17.36
CA GLU A 70 35.65 20.40 -17.41
C GLU A 70 36.32 20.52 -16.04
N GLU A 71 35.56 20.49 -14.94
CA GLU A 71 36.08 20.49 -13.56
C GLU A 71 36.62 19.13 -13.10
N LEU A 72 36.39 18.04 -13.84
CA LEU A 72 36.88 16.71 -13.46
C LEU A 72 38.40 16.63 -13.57
N ALA A 73 39.06 16.20 -12.49
CA ALA A 73 40.51 16.04 -12.48
C ALA A 73 41.02 14.95 -13.45
N ASP A 74 40.20 13.94 -13.74
CA ASP A 74 40.55 12.84 -14.64
C ASP A 74 40.29 13.22 -16.11
N GLU A 75 41.37 13.33 -16.89
CA GLU A 75 41.31 13.64 -18.33
C GLU A 75 40.57 12.57 -19.13
N GLU A 76 40.68 11.30 -18.75
CA GLU A 76 40.03 10.20 -19.47
C GLU A 76 38.50 10.30 -19.34
N LEU A 77 38.02 10.65 -18.14
CA LEU A 77 36.60 10.93 -17.90
C LEU A 77 36.12 12.18 -18.63
N ARG A 78 36.96 13.22 -18.75
CA ARG A 78 36.63 14.41 -19.57
C ARG A 78 36.43 14.07 -21.03
N GLN A 79 37.38 13.36 -21.62
CA GLN A 79 37.31 12.96 -23.02
C GLN A 79 36.17 11.98 -23.29
N ALA A 80 35.85 11.10 -22.33
CA ALA A 80 34.75 10.15 -22.44
C ALA A 80 33.36 10.78 -22.58
N PHE A 81 33.17 12.05 -22.22
CA PHE A 81 31.91 12.77 -22.48
C PHE A 81 31.76 13.17 -23.95
N TYR A 82 32.85 13.59 -24.59
CA TYR A 82 32.85 14.09 -25.96
C TYR A 82 33.06 12.99 -27.00
N THR A 83 33.74 11.91 -26.61
CA THR A 83 34.04 10.75 -27.45
C THR A 83 33.51 9.48 -26.78
N LEU A 84 32.77 8.67 -27.53
CA LEU A 84 32.25 7.39 -27.00
C LEU A 84 33.40 6.50 -26.54
N SER A 85 33.34 6.10 -25.28
CA SER A 85 34.26 5.17 -24.66
C SER A 85 33.51 4.30 -23.64
N PRO A 86 34.12 3.21 -23.16
CA PRO A 86 33.51 2.39 -22.12
C PRO A 86 33.21 3.17 -20.82
N LYS A 87 33.90 4.30 -20.60
CA LYS A 87 33.69 5.18 -19.44
C LYS A 87 32.60 6.22 -19.63
N THR A 88 32.05 6.39 -20.84
CA THR A 88 31.01 7.41 -21.10
C THR A 88 29.83 7.29 -20.13
N PRO A 89 29.24 6.11 -19.85
CA PRO A 89 28.17 5.98 -18.87
C PRO A 89 28.55 6.41 -17.45
N GLU A 90 29.81 6.18 -17.03
CA GLU A 90 30.31 6.56 -15.72
C GLU A 90 30.32 8.09 -15.56
N VAL A 91 30.74 8.81 -16.60
CA VAL A 91 30.72 10.28 -16.63
C VAL A 91 29.30 10.81 -16.54
N LEU A 92 28.35 10.22 -17.29
CA LEU A 92 26.94 10.60 -17.22
C LEU A 92 26.35 10.36 -15.83
N LEU A 93 26.71 9.25 -15.20
CA LEU A 93 26.31 8.93 -13.84
C LEU A 93 26.84 9.95 -12.84
N LEU A 94 28.12 10.36 -12.96
CA LEU A 94 28.73 11.40 -12.13
C LEU A 94 28.03 12.75 -12.29
N ILE A 95 27.66 13.13 -13.52
CA ILE A 95 26.89 14.34 -13.79
C ILE A 95 25.55 14.30 -13.04
N ILE A 96 24.76 13.24 -13.21
CA ILE A 96 23.45 13.12 -12.54
C ILE A 96 23.64 13.09 -11.01
N TYR A 97 24.61 12.33 -10.52
CA TYR A 97 24.93 12.24 -9.10
C TYR A 97 25.26 13.62 -8.50
N HIS A 98 26.14 14.39 -9.14
CA HIS A 98 26.49 15.73 -8.66
C HIS A 98 25.27 16.64 -8.60
N ARG A 99 24.45 16.63 -9.65
CA ARG A 99 23.25 17.46 -9.71
C ARG A 99 22.22 17.10 -8.64
N ILE A 100 22.05 15.82 -8.34
CA ILE A 100 21.04 15.38 -7.37
C ILE A 100 21.57 15.41 -5.93
N GLU A 101 22.71 14.78 -5.67
CA GLU A 101 23.22 14.56 -4.31
C GLU A 101 24.05 15.73 -3.78
N VAL A 102 24.79 16.43 -4.65
CA VAL A 102 25.66 17.54 -4.21
C VAL A 102 24.92 18.88 -4.27
N GLU A 103 24.17 19.13 -5.34
CA GLU A 103 23.38 20.36 -5.48
C GLU A 103 21.95 20.28 -4.90
N GLY A 104 21.48 19.09 -4.51
CA GLY A 104 20.14 18.90 -3.94
C GLY A 104 19.00 19.14 -4.94
N ARG A 105 19.19 18.83 -6.23
CA ARG A 105 18.13 19.01 -7.24
C ARG A 105 17.12 17.87 -7.21
N SER A 106 15.93 18.16 -7.74
CA SER A 106 14.81 17.21 -7.82
C SER A 106 15.02 16.13 -8.90
N TYR A 107 14.28 15.02 -8.79
CA TYR A 107 14.21 13.98 -9.83
C TYR A 107 13.83 14.55 -11.21
N SER A 108 12.92 15.54 -11.28
CA SER A 108 12.56 16.20 -12.53
C SER A 108 13.75 16.88 -13.24
N THR A 109 14.74 17.33 -12.47
CA THR A 109 16.00 17.86 -13.03
C THR A 109 16.85 16.75 -13.63
N ALA A 110 16.93 15.58 -12.98
CA ALA A 110 17.63 14.41 -13.53
C ALA A 110 16.96 13.90 -14.81
N GLU A 111 15.63 13.83 -14.85
CA GLU A 111 14.88 13.42 -16.04
C GLU A 111 15.09 14.39 -17.21
N GLY A 112 15.02 15.70 -16.96
CA GLY A 112 15.33 16.73 -17.96
C GLY A 112 16.77 16.64 -18.48
N LEU A 113 17.73 16.32 -17.60
CA LEU A 113 19.13 16.15 -17.96
C LEU A 113 19.36 14.86 -18.77
N GLN A 114 18.75 13.72 -18.39
CA GLN A 114 18.79 12.48 -19.14
C GLN A 114 18.25 12.69 -20.57
N ALA A 115 17.12 13.39 -20.71
CA ALA A 115 16.53 13.67 -22.02
C ALA A 115 17.45 14.55 -22.88
N ALA A 116 18.05 15.58 -22.28
CA ALA A 116 19.01 16.44 -22.97
C ALA A 116 20.27 15.68 -23.40
N LEU A 117 20.80 14.79 -22.55
CA LEU A 117 21.94 13.92 -22.86
C LEU A 117 21.59 12.93 -23.97
N LYS A 118 20.44 12.24 -23.88
CA LYS A 118 19.95 11.34 -24.94
C LYS A 118 19.97 12.04 -26.30
N GLN A 119 19.44 13.25 -26.36
CA GLN A 119 19.38 14.04 -27.59
C GLN A 119 20.78 14.49 -28.05
N TYR A 120 21.65 14.92 -27.13
CA TYR A 120 23.03 15.28 -27.44
C TYR A 120 23.80 14.16 -28.14
N TYR A 121 23.78 12.94 -27.60
CA TYR A 121 24.48 11.79 -28.19
C TYR A 121 23.86 11.37 -29.53
N LYS A 122 22.53 11.49 -29.68
CA LYS A 122 21.85 11.27 -30.95
C LYS A 122 22.32 12.25 -32.03
N ASP A 123 22.42 13.54 -31.70
CA ASP A 123 22.74 14.59 -32.69
C ASP A 123 24.24 14.70 -32.99
N LYS A 124 25.10 14.56 -31.97
CA LYS A 124 26.55 14.76 -32.11
C LYS A 124 27.31 13.50 -32.51
N LEU A 125 26.89 12.35 -32.00
CA LEU A 125 27.61 11.08 -32.14
C LEU A 125 26.79 10.03 -32.91
N HIS A 126 25.63 10.43 -33.44
CA HIS A 126 24.74 9.57 -34.24
C HIS A 126 24.29 8.30 -33.50
N CYS A 127 24.18 8.38 -32.17
CA CYS A 127 23.69 7.28 -31.33
C CYS A 127 22.15 7.25 -31.35
N THR A 128 21.57 6.69 -32.42
CA THR A 128 20.11 6.61 -32.61
C THR A 128 19.44 5.47 -31.85
N GLU A 129 20.20 4.44 -31.49
CA GLU A 129 19.68 3.23 -30.86
C GLU A 129 19.28 3.46 -29.40
N GLU A 130 18.27 2.70 -28.94
CA GLU A 130 17.74 2.75 -27.57
C GLU A 130 18.34 1.68 -26.65
N TRP A 131 19.61 1.32 -26.88
CA TRP A 131 20.39 0.38 -26.08
C TRP A 131 21.83 0.89 -25.94
N TRP A 132 22.62 0.27 -25.06
CA TRP A 132 24.06 0.55 -24.92
C TRP A 132 24.83 -0.73 -24.64
N GLU A 133 25.86 -1.00 -25.45
CA GLU A 133 26.78 -2.11 -25.23
C GLU A 133 28.22 -1.71 -25.56
N VAL A 134 29.14 -2.40 -24.90
CA VAL A 134 30.59 -2.32 -25.16
C VAL A 134 31.03 -3.71 -25.57
N ASP A 135 31.57 -3.84 -26.78
CA ASP A 135 32.06 -5.13 -27.27
C ASP A 135 33.36 -5.56 -26.55
N GLU A 136 33.78 -6.82 -26.76
CA GLU A 136 35.02 -7.36 -26.18
C GLU A 136 36.30 -6.59 -26.59
N LYS A 137 36.22 -5.80 -27.66
CA LYS A 137 37.32 -4.98 -28.19
C LYS A 137 37.26 -3.53 -27.70
N GLY A 138 36.29 -3.20 -26.83
CA GLY A 138 36.07 -1.85 -26.31
C GLY A 138 35.36 -0.90 -27.26
N LYS A 139 34.86 -1.38 -28.41
CA LYS A 139 34.02 -0.58 -29.31
C LYS A 139 32.65 -0.41 -28.67
N CYS A 140 32.26 0.84 -28.55
CA CYS A 140 30.99 1.22 -27.96
C CYS A 140 29.93 1.38 -29.05
N SER A 141 28.72 0.91 -28.77
CA SER A 141 27.57 1.05 -29.67
C SER A 141 26.30 1.35 -28.89
N GLY A 142 25.41 2.10 -29.54
CA GLY A 142 24.18 2.58 -28.95
C GLY A 142 24.35 3.91 -28.19
N ASN A 143 23.36 4.28 -27.39
CA ASN A 143 23.30 5.55 -26.69
C ASN A 143 23.57 5.37 -25.17
N PRO A 144 24.61 6.02 -24.61
CA PRO A 144 25.10 5.73 -23.27
C PRO A 144 24.13 6.02 -22.12
N VAL A 145 23.06 6.80 -22.34
CA VAL A 145 21.98 6.95 -21.33
C VAL A 145 21.18 5.67 -21.09
N TYR A 146 21.32 4.66 -21.95
CA TYR A 146 20.69 3.35 -21.79
C TYR A 146 21.61 2.31 -21.14
N ALA A 147 22.80 2.70 -20.71
CA ALA A 147 23.68 1.82 -19.96
C ALA A 147 22.98 1.34 -18.68
N LYS A 148 23.08 0.03 -18.38
CA LYS A 148 22.39 -0.63 -17.26
C LYS A 148 22.54 0.14 -15.94
N ASN A 149 23.77 0.47 -15.57
CA ASN A 149 24.09 1.22 -14.35
C ASN A 149 23.46 2.64 -14.30
N PHE A 150 23.39 3.33 -15.44
CA PHE A 150 22.78 4.65 -15.53
C PHE A 150 21.25 4.55 -15.36
N VAL A 151 20.63 3.58 -16.05
CA VAL A 151 19.18 3.34 -15.99
C VAL A 151 18.76 2.92 -14.57
N GLU A 152 19.50 2.00 -13.95
CA GLU A 152 19.29 1.58 -12.56
C GLU A 152 19.37 2.77 -11.60
N TYR A 153 20.41 3.60 -11.72
CA TYR A 153 20.53 4.78 -10.88
C TYR A 153 19.36 5.76 -11.06
N MET A 154 18.92 6.01 -12.29
CA MET A 154 17.72 6.82 -12.56
C MET A 154 16.47 6.22 -11.90
N LYS A 155 16.29 4.90 -11.95
CA LYS A 155 15.21 4.20 -11.21
C LYS A 155 15.32 4.43 -9.70
N THR A 156 16.52 4.37 -9.11
CA THR A 156 16.70 4.62 -7.68
C THR A 156 16.31 6.05 -7.27
N ILE A 157 16.71 7.07 -8.05
CA ILE A 157 16.34 8.47 -7.76
C ILE A 157 14.83 8.67 -7.89
N LYS A 158 14.20 8.06 -8.91
CA LYS A 158 12.74 8.07 -9.08
C LYS A 158 12.05 7.49 -7.85
N LYS A 159 12.52 6.33 -7.36
CA LYS A 159 12.02 5.68 -6.14
C LYS A 159 12.24 6.57 -4.91
N ARG A 160 13.38 7.28 -4.79
CA ARG A 160 13.65 8.22 -3.68
C ARG A 160 12.67 9.40 -3.64
N GLY A 161 12.38 10.00 -4.79
CA GLY A 161 11.39 11.07 -4.89
C GLY A 161 9.99 10.64 -4.46
N ALA A 162 9.63 9.38 -4.73
CA ALA A 162 8.38 8.78 -4.25
C ALA A 162 8.39 8.41 -2.75
N ARG A 163 9.57 8.30 -2.12
CA ARG A 163 9.73 7.97 -0.69
C ARG A 163 9.67 9.18 0.24
N LEU A 164 9.85 10.41 -0.28
CA LEU A 164 9.58 11.62 0.49
C LEU A 164 8.06 11.79 0.57
N GLY A 165 7.45 11.23 1.62
CA GLY A 165 6.02 11.38 1.89
C GLY A 165 5.62 12.85 1.97
N ASN A 166 4.36 13.14 1.67
CA ASN A 166 3.86 14.51 1.82
C ASN A 166 3.79 14.91 3.29
N ASP A 167 3.91 16.21 3.55
CA ASP A 167 3.60 16.78 4.86
C ASP A 167 2.08 16.85 5.04
N TYR A 168 1.52 15.96 5.87
CA TYR A 168 0.09 15.93 6.15
C TYR A 168 -0.24 16.72 7.41
N GLN A 169 -1.10 17.73 7.28
CA GLN A 169 -1.76 18.37 8.41
C GLN A 169 -3.02 17.57 8.74
N LEU A 170 -2.99 16.82 9.85
CA LEU A 170 -4.09 15.97 10.26
C LEU A 170 -5.06 16.73 11.16
N TYR A 171 -6.32 16.78 10.75
CA TYR A 171 -7.40 17.42 11.49
C TYR A 171 -8.44 16.39 11.94
N GLN A 172 -9.20 16.74 12.98
CA GLN A 172 -10.34 15.95 13.41
C GLN A 172 -11.44 15.97 12.32
N GLN A 173 -12.01 14.79 12.03
CA GLN A 173 -13.04 14.61 11.01
C GLN A 173 -14.26 13.96 11.68
N GLU A 174 -15.21 14.79 12.11
CA GLU A 174 -16.39 14.32 12.85
C GLU A 174 -17.39 13.57 11.96
N LYS A 175 -17.63 14.07 10.74
CA LYS A 175 -18.53 13.45 9.76
C LYS A 175 -18.07 12.05 9.33
N GLU A 176 -16.76 11.85 9.30
CA GLU A 176 -16.12 10.59 8.87
C GLU A 176 -15.26 10.01 10.00
N ALA A 177 -15.85 9.87 11.20
CA ALA A 177 -15.15 9.37 12.38
C ALA A 177 -14.49 7.97 12.17
N HIS A 178 -14.98 7.19 11.21
CA HIS A 178 -14.41 5.90 10.81
C HIS A 178 -13.07 6.05 10.07
N ALA A 179 -12.87 7.12 9.30
CA ALA A 179 -11.67 7.42 8.53
C ALA A 179 -10.75 8.49 9.19
N CYS A 180 -11.15 9.07 10.33
CA CYS A 180 -10.43 10.14 11.00
C CYS A 180 -9.06 9.71 11.58
N ALA A 181 -8.00 9.91 10.80
CA ALA A 181 -6.63 9.58 11.19
C ALA A 181 -6.18 10.28 12.49
N TYR A 182 -6.54 11.55 12.68
CA TYR A 182 -6.19 12.32 13.88
C TYR A 182 -6.61 11.60 15.18
N THR A 183 -7.87 11.16 15.25
CA THR A 183 -8.40 10.49 16.44
C THR A 183 -7.75 9.12 16.66
N LYS A 184 -7.50 8.36 15.58
CA LYS A 184 -6.88 7.04 15.68
C LYS A 184 -5.40 7.13 16.08
N LEU A 185 -4.67 8.11 15.54
CA LEU A 185 -3.27 8.35 15.87
C LEU A 185 -3.09 8.82 17.30
N ASN A 186 -3.92 9.74 17.81
CA ASN A 186 -3.81 10.15 19.21
C ASN A 186 -4.05 8.99 20.18
N ARG A 187 -5.05 8.13 19.91
CA ARG A 187 -5.26 6.90 20.70
C ARG A 187 -4.08 5.94 20.61
N TRP A 188 -3.44 5.87 19.45
CA TRP A 188 -2.24 5.07 19.26
C TRP A 188 -1.04 5.65 20.01
N PHE A 189 -0.86 6.97 20.03
CA PHE A 189 0.15 7.66 20.81
C PHE A 189 -0.03 7.44 22.30
N ASP A 190 -1.24 7.61 22.84
CA ASP A 190 -1.53 7.32 24.25
C ASP A 190 -1.13 5.89 24.64
N TYR A 191 -1.44 4.93 23.77
CA TYR A 191 -1.08 3.53 23.96
C TYR A 191 0.44 3.32 23.89
N LEU A 192 1.12 3.91 22.91
CA LEU A 192 2.55 3.76 22.69
C LEU A 192 3.34 4.42 23.83
N GLU A 193 2.99 5.63 24.24
CA GLU A 193 3.58 6.34 25.38
C GLU A 193 3.40 5.57 26.69
N GLY A 194 2.22 4.95 26.88
CA GLY A 194 1.97 4.05 28.00
C GLY A 194 2.90 2.82 28.01
N LEU A 195 3.23 2.26 26.85
CA LEU A 195 4.19 1.16 26.73
C LEU A 195 5.65 1.61 26.94
N LEU A 196 5.98 2.83 26.53
CA LEU A 196 7.32 3.39 26.63
C LEU A 196 7.63 3.95 28.02
N GLY A 197 6.60 4.35 28.77
CA GLY A 197 6.75 5.06 30.04
C GLY A 197 7.33 6.47 29.89
N ARG A 198 7.32 7.02 28.67
CA ARG A 198 7.77 8.37 28.32
C ARG A 198 7.00 8.88 27.09
N PRO A 199 6.92 10.20 26.89
CA PRO A 199 6.38 10.76 25.65
C PRO A 199 7.23 10.35 24.44
N ILE A 200 6.61 10.33 23.26
CA ILE A 200 7.26 10.08 21.98
C ILE A 200 8.17 11.29 21.66
N GLY A 201 9.43 11.03 21.30
CA GLY A 201 10.40 12.06 20.91
C GLY A 201 10.42 12.32 19.41
N ASP A 202 11.07 13.41 19.00
CA ASP A 202 11.10 13.84 17.59
C ASP A 202 11.76 12.81 16.65
N ASP A 203 12.73 12.03 17.15
CA ASP A 203 13.44 11.00 16.40
C ASP A 203 12.78 9.61 16.50
N ASP A 204 11.67 9.48 17.23
CA ASP A 204 11.01 8.19 17.44
C ASP A 204 10.09 7.84 16.26
N LEU A 205 10.09 6.57 15.84
CA LEU A 205 9.16 6.11 14.81
C LEU A 205 7.73 6.02 15.37
N ILE A 206 6.78 6.64 14.65
CA ILE A 206 5.34 6.58 14.95
C ILE A 206 4.81 5.14 14.93
N PHE A 207 5.26 4.32 13.98
CA PHE A 207 4.88 2.92 13.83
C PHE A 207 6.11 2.01 13.96
N PRO A 208 6.56 1.73 15.19
CA PRO A 208 7.76 0.94 15.42
C PRO A 208 7.51 -0.56 15.27
N SER A 209 8.55 -1.31 14.95
CA SER A 209 8.54 -2.78 14.97
C SER A 209 8.17 -3.28 16.38
N LEU A 210 7.40 -4.37 16.47
CA LEU A 210 7.06 -5.00 17.75
C LEU A 210 7.87 -6.27 17.94
N ASN A 211 8.49 -6.48 19.08
CA ASN A 211 9.13 -7.75 19.36
C ASN A 211 8.10 -8.87 19.63
N ASN A 212 8.55 -10.11 19.77
CA ASN A 212 7.66 -11.27 20.01
C ASN A 212 6.85 -11.19 21.32
N LYS A 213 7.23 -10.29 22.23
CA LYS A 213 6.52 -10.02 23.49
C LYS A 213 5.57 -8.82 23.39
N GLY A 214 5.49 -8.17 22.23
CA GLY A 214 4.64 -7.00 21.98
C GLY A 214 5.26 -5.68 22.42
N TYR A 215 6.54 -5.64 22.82
CA TYR A 215 7.19 -4.37 23.13
C TYR A 215 7.70 -3.68 21.85
N PRO A 216 7.54 -2.35 21.75
CA PRO A 216 7.99 -1.58 20.60
C PRO A 216 9.52 -1.44 20.56
N ASN A 217 10.09 -1.58 19.37
CA ASN A 217 11.46 -1.20 19.04
C ASN A 217 11.42 0.11 18.25
N ILE A 218 11.57 1.23 18.96
CA ILE A 218 11.29 2.58 18.44
C ILE A 218 12.21 2.99 17.28
N ARG A 219 13.35 2.33 17.12
CA ARG A 219 14.34 2.62 16.08
C ARG A 219 14.21 1.76 14.83
N GLU A 220 13.30 0.79 14.85
CA GLU A 220 13.12 -0.15 13.76
C GLU A 220 11.73 0.02 13.16
N THR A 221 11.67 0.10 11.84
CA THR A 221 10.42 0.28 11.11
C THR A 221 9.55 -0.98 11.18
N PHE A 222 8.25 -0.79 11.12
CA PHE A 222 7.32 -1.91 11.07
C PHE A 222 7.51 -2.72 9.78
N SER A 223 7.81 -4.02 9.91
CA SER A 223 8.05 -4.90 8.76
C SER A 223 6.86 -4.97 7.80
N TYR A 224 7.13 -4.79 6.51
CA TYR A 224 6.14 -4.90 5.43
C TYR A 224 5.42 -6.26 5.44
N THR A 225 6.17 -7.36 5.59
CA THR A 225 5.61 -8.72 5.66
C THR A 225 4.61 -8.88 6.79
N ARG A 226 4.83 -8.20 7.92
CA ARG A 226 3.89 -8.21 9.05
C ARG A 226 2.65 -7.38 8.76
N LEU A 227 2.82 -6.20 8.17
CA LEU A 227 1.71 -5.36 7.75
C LEU A 227 0.81 -6.13 6.77
N ARG A 228 1.41 -6.83 5.81
CA ARG A 228 0.67 -7.63 4.85
C ARG A 228 -0.13 -8.75 5.50
N LYS A 229 0.48 -9.50 6.42
CA LYS A 229 -0.22 -10.55 7.20
C LYS A 229 -1.38 -9.99 8.02
N LEU A 230 -1.22 -8.79 8.57
CA LEU A 230 -2.27 -8.11 9.33
C LEU A 230 -3.44 -7.72 8.41
N LEU A 231 -3.14 -7.13 7.25
CA LEU A 231 -4.13 -6.76 6.23
C LEU A 231 -4.89 -7.98 5.71
N ASP A 232 -4.20 -9.07 5.40
CA ASP A 232 -4.82 -10.33 4.97
C ASP A 232 -5.75 -10.91 6.05
N SER A 233 -5.39 -10.77 7.34
CA SER A 233 -6.26 -11.19 8.45
C SER A 233 -7.52 -10.33 8.52
N PHE A 234 -7.36 -8.99 8.48
CA PHE A 234 -8.48 -8.07 8.58
C PHE A 234 -9.46 -8.19 7.42
N THR A 235 -8.95 -8.26 6.19
CA THR A 235 -9.77 -8.38 4.98
C THR A 235 -10.55 -9.69 4.94
N ARG A 236 -9.93 -10.78 5.40
CA ARG A 236 -10.60 -12.08 5.57
C ARG A 236 -11.67 -12.05 6.64
N GLU A 237 -11.35 -11.52 7.82
CA GLU A 237 -12.29 -11.44 8.94
C GLU A 237 -13.46 -10.50 8.66
N ALA A 238 -13.25 -9.49 7.81
CA ALA A 238 -14.29 -8.58 7.33
C ALA A 238 -15.15 -9.19 6.20
N GLY A 239 -14.86 -10.42 5.73
CA GLY A 239 -15.59 -11.05 4.62
C GLY A 239 -15.36 -10.39 3.25
N LEU A 240 -14.32 -9.56 3.11
CA LEU A 240 -14.04 -8.87 1.85
C LEU A 240 -13.50 -9.81 0.75
N LEU A 241 -13.00 -10.99 1.14
CA LEU A 241 -12.40 -11.96 0.22
C LEU A 241 -13.42 -12.91 -0.43
N ASP A 242 -14.67 -12.93 0.03
CA ASP A 242 -15.67 -13.92 -0.39
C ASP A 242 -16.13 -13.74 -1.84
N ASN A 243 -15.96 -12.54 -2.41
CA ASN A 243 -16.42 -12.17 -3.76
C ASN A 243 -15.28 -11.69 -4.68
N THR A 244 -14.02 -11.78 -4.27
CA THR A 244 -12.88 -11.27 -5.07
C THR A 244 -12.19 -12.44 -5.78
N PRO A 245 -12.17 -12.47 -7.13
CA PRO A 245 -11.59 -13.59 -7.89
C PRO A 245 -10.12 -13.87 -7.54
N ASN A 246 -9.35 -12.82 -7.23
CA ASN A 246 -7.92 -12.91 -6.93
C ASN A 246 -7.59 -12.94 -5.42
N GLY A 247 -8.61 -12.95 -4.55
CA GLY A 247 -8.52 -13.36 -3.15
C GLY A 247 -7.59 -12.59 -2.20
N LYS A 248 -7.09 -11.39 -2.54
CA LYS A 248 -6.22 -10.59 -1.66
C LYS A 248 -6.39 -9.09 -1.87
N TYR A 249 -6.33 -8.32 -0.77
CA TYR A 249 -6.21 -6.86 -0.81
C TYR A 249 -4.79 -6.45 -0.40
N THR A 250 -4.21 -5.51 -1.14
CA THR A 250 -2.87 -4.96 -0.86
C THR A 250 -2.97 -3.55 -0.27
N THR A 251 -1.88 -3.01 0.24
CA THR A 251 -1.81 -1.58 0.62
C THR A 251 -2.14 -0.67 -0.57
N HIS A 252 -1.78 -1.09 -1.79
CA HIS A 252 -2.10 -0.39 -3.03
C HIS A 252 -3.61 -0.34 -3.27
N CYS A 253 -4.36 -1.43 -3.01
CA CYS A 253 -5.82 -1.45 -3.13
C CYS A 253 -6.49 -0.41 -2.23
N PHE A 254 -6.03 -0.27 -0.98
CA PHE A 254 -6.58 0.73 -0.05
C PHE A 254 -6.22 2.16 -0.46
N ARG A 255 -5.01 2.39 -0.98
CA ARG A 255 -4.64 3.69 -1.57
C ARG A 255 -5.54 4.04 -2.75
N ARG A 256 -5.81 3.07 -3.64
CA ARG A 256 -6.73 3.22 -4.78
C ARG A 256 -8.15 3.54 -4.30
N GLY A 257 -8.71 2.70 -3.44
CA GLY A 257 -10.06 2.86 -2.90
C GLY A 257 -10.23 4.17 -2.15
N GLY A 258 -9.23 4.61 -1.38
CA GLY A 258 -9.25 5.91 -0.72
C GLY A 258 -9.28 7.10 -1.69
N ALA A 259 -8.49 7.02 -2.77
CA ALA A 259 -8.48 8.03 -3.82
C ALA A 259 -9.82 8.07 -4.58
N GLN A 260 -10.37 6.91 -4.93
CA GLN A 260 -11.68 6.76 -5.57
C GLN A 260 -12.80 7.29 -4.67
N HIS A 261 -12.79 6.92 -3.38
CA HIS A 261 -13.75 7.42 -2.41
C HIS A 261 -13.73 8.94 -2.33
N ARG A 262 -12.55 9.56 -2.15
CA ARG A 262 -12.43 11.02 -2.11
C ARG A 262 -12.80 11.69 -3.42
N PHE A 263 -12.58 11.04 -4.56
CA PHE A 263 -12.93 11.62 -5.86
C PHE A 263 -14.43 11.52 -6.18
N MET A 264 -15.08 10.39 -5.85
CA MET A 264 -16.41 10.05 -6.37
C MET A 264 -17.47 9.89 -5.29
N PHE A 265 -17.14 9.30 -4.13
CA PHE A 265 -18.13 8.78 -3.17
C PHE A 265 -18.22 9.57 -1.85
N ALA A 266 -17.22 10.39 -1.53
CA ALA A 266 -17.23 11.21 -0.33
C ALA A 266 -18.29 12.33 -0.44
N GLU A 267 -18.87 12.73 0.70
CA GLU A 267 -19.76 13.90 0.77
C GLU A 267 -19.02 15.16 0.30
N GLU A 268 -17.77 15.31 0.74
CA GLU A 268 -16.86 16.39 0.36
C GLU A 268 -15.80 15.85 -0.61
N LYS A 269 -16.16 15.85 -1.90
CA LYS A 269 -15.32 15.36 -2.99
C LYS A 269 -14.08 16.23 -3.18
N TRP A 270 -12.96 15.59 -3.47
CA TRP A 270 -11.69 16.24 -3.75
C TRP A 270 -11.50 16.49 -5.24
N SER A 271 -10.88 17.63 -5.57
CA SER A 271 -10.42 17.87 -6.94
C SER A 271 -9.36 16.84 -7.34
N LEU A 272 -9.24 16.56 -8.65
CA LEU A 272 -8.21 15.66 -9.17
C LEU A 272 -6.79 16.06 -8.71
N LYS A 273 -6.52 17.38 -8.59
CA LYS A 273 -5.24 17.88 -8.09
C LYS A 273 -5.01 17.53 -6.63
N ALA A 274 -6.05 17.61 -5.80
CA ALA A 274 -5.98 17.25 -4.38
C ALA A 274 -5.80 15.73 -4.20
N VAL A 275 -6.52 14.91 -4.97
CA VAL A 275 -6.32 13.44 -4.99
C VAL A 275 -4.90 13.10 -5.44
N LYS A 276 -4.43 13.71 -6.53
CA LYS A 276 -3.07 13.56 -7.07
C LYS A 276 -2.00 13.87 -6.00
N TRP A 277 -2.16 14.98 -5.29
CA TRP A 277 -1.26 15.36 -4.20
C TRP A 277 -1.35 14.35 -3.05
N TRP A 278 -2.56 14.07 -2.55
CA TRP A 278 -2.77 13.19 -1.39
C TRP A 278 -2.21 11.79 -1.59
N GLY A 279 -2.44 11.21 -2.77
CA GLY A 279 -1.93 9.87 -3.06
C GLY A 279 -0.49 9.85 -3.54
N GLY A 280 0.26 10.96 -3.54
CA GLY A 280 1.70 10.97 -3.82
C GLY A 280 2.06 10.66 -5.28
N TRP A 281 1.20 11.04 -6.22
CA TRP A 281 1.52 10.97 -7.66
C TRP A 281 2.46 12.10 -8.05
N SER A 282 3.39 11.83 -8.98
CA SER A 282 4.36 12.83 -9.42
C SER A 282 3.68 13.96 -10.22
N GLU A 283 4.16 15.21 -10.13
CA GLU A 283 3.57 16.33 -10.88
C GLU A 283 3.50 16.08 -12.39
N HIS A 284 4.45 15.31 -12.93
CA HIS A 284 4.57 14.99 -14.35
C HIS A 284 3.67 13.84 -14.80
N GLU A 285 3.09 13.08 -13.87
CA GLU A 285 2.19 12.00 -14.23
C GLU A 285 0.96 12.54 -14.95
N GLY A 286 0.70 12.01 -16.14
CA GLY A 286 -0.35 12.47 -17.02
C GLY A 286 -1.71 12.39 -16.33
N ARG A 287 -2.55 13.42 -16.52
CA ARG A 287 -3.93 13.42 -16.00
C ARG A 287 -4.69 12.17 -16.45
N ASN A 288 -4.46 11.71 -17.67
CA ASN A 288 -5.09 10.52 -18.21
C ASN A 288 -4.73 9.27 -17.40
N ALA A 289 -3.47 9.08 -17.02
CA ALA A 289 -3.05 7.93 -16.21
C ALA A 289 -3.78 7.87 -14.87
N ILE A 290 -3.94 9.02 -14.21
CA ILE A 290 -4.66 9.10 -12.92
C ILE A 290 -6.16 8.88 -13.12
N ILE A 291 -6.75 9.45 -14.17
CA ILE A 291 -8.17 9.26 -14.48
C ILE A 291 -8.44 7.79 -14.80
N THR A 292 -7.63 7.16 -15.64
CA THR A 292 -7.70 5.72 -15.89
C THR A 292 -7.57 4.97 -14.57
N TYR A 293 -6.56 5.25 -13.76
CA TYR A 293 -6.41 4.62 -12.45
C TYR A 293 -7.66 4.70 -11.56
N LEU A 294 -8.35 5.84 -11.56
CA LEU A 294 -9.58 6.05 -10.78
C LEU A 294 -10.81 5.37 -11.38
N LEU A 295 -10.94 5.35 -12.72
CA LEU A 295 -12.15 4.91 -13.43
C LEU A 295 -12.11 3.46 -13.95
N ASP A 296 -10.94 2.89 -14.15
CA ASP A 296 -10.75 1.61 -14.85
C ASP A 296 -11.46 0.43 -14.15
N GLU A 297 -11.47 0.43 -12.82
CA GLU A 297 -12.24 -0.55 -12.04
C GLU A 297 -13.76 -0.32 -12.15
N PHE A 298 -14.20 0.93 -12.36
CA PHE A 298 -15.61 1.24 -12.56
C PHE A 298 -16.12 0.72 -13.91
N SER A 299 -15.31 0.87 -14.97
CA SER A 299 -15.66 0.33 -16.29
C SER A 299 -15.85 -1.20 -16.29
N THR A 300 -15.20 -1.93 -15.38
CA THR A 300 -15.43 -3.39 -15.27
C THR A 300 -16.81 -3.75 -14.71
N TYR A 301 -17.45 -2.87 -13.94
CA TYR A 301 -18.80 -3.06 -13.43
C TYR A 301 -19.88 -2.58 -14.39
N GLU A 302 -19.55 -1.65 -15.28
CA GLU A 302 -20.45 -1.13 -16.32
C GLU A 302 -20.49 -2.07 -17.54
N SER A 303 -21.15 -3.22 -17.40
CA SER A 303 -21.41 -4.13 -18.52
C SER A 303 -22.87 -4.09 -18.98
N GLY A 304 -23.09 -4.20 -20.29
CA GLY A 304 -24.41 -4.32 -20.89
C GLY A 304 -25.17 -2.99 -21.02
N PHE A 305 -24.77 -2.14 -21.95
CA PHE A 305 -25.48 -0.90 -22.32
C PHE A 305 -26.60 -1.12 -23.37
N GLY A 306 -27.00 -2.37 -23.59
CA GLY A 306 -27.95 -2.73 -24.65
C GLY A 306 -29.36 -2.13 -24.45
N ASP A 307 -29.72 -1.80 -23.21
CA ASP A 307 -30.98 -1.17 -22.85
C ASP A 307 -30.87 0.35 -22.64
N MET A 308 -29.72 0.97 -22.95
CA MET A 308 -29.50 2.40 -22.71
C MET A 308 -30.44 3.31 -23.53
N LEU A 309 -30.96 2.78 -24.65
CA LEU A 309 -32.00 3.42 -25.47
C LEU A 309 -33.38 2.75 -25.31
N SER A 310 -33.52 1.80 -24.38
CA SER A 310 -34.81 1.14 -24.12
C SER A 310 -35.80 2.15 -23.54
N PRO A 311 -37.03 2.23 -24.05
CA PRO A 311 -38.10 3.04 -23.45
C PRO A 311 -38.41 2.64 -22.00
N ASN A 312 -38.12 1.38 -21.64
CA ASN A 312 -38.26 0.82 -20.31
C ASN A 312 -36.87 0.43 -19.76
N ARG A 313 -35.95 1.39 -19.73
CA ARG A 313 -34.62 1.19 -19.15
C ARG A 313 -34.71 0.86 -17.66
N ASN A 314 -33.81 0.03 -17.17
CA ASN A 314 -33.68 -0.21 -15.74
C ASN A 314 -32.93 0.98 -15.11
N ASP A 315 -33.67 2.01 -14.67
CA ASP A 315 -33.10 3.27 -14.15
C ASP A 315 -32.05 3.03 -13.04
N TRP A 316 -32.24 2.00 -12.20
CA TRP A 316 -31.33 1.68 -11.09
C TRP A 316 -29.86 1.51 -11.50
N ARG A 317 -29.59 1.02 -12.71
CA ARG A 317 -28.22 0.78 -13.19
C ARG A 317 -27.50 2.05 -13.65
N HIS A 318 -28.24 3.11 -13.99
CA HIS A 318 -27.70 4.26 -14.72
C HIS A 318 -27.97 5.61 -14.05
N THR A 319 -28.90 5.70 -13.09
CA THR A 319 -29.15 6.95 -12.34
C THR A 319 -28.17 7.17 -11.18
N MET A 320 -27.41 6.16 -10.77
CA MET A 320 -26.45 6.26 -9.65
C MET A 320 -25.03 6.70 -10.06
N PHE A 321 -24.90 7.44 -11.17
CA PHE A 321 -23.61 7.97 -11.59
C PHE A 321 -23.04 8.87 -10.49
N MET A 322 -21.82 8.55 -10.00
CA MET A 322 -21.12 9.26 -8.91
C MET A 322 -21.75 9.18 -7.51
N GLY A 323 -22.53 8.14 -7.22
CA GLY A 323 -22.98 7.85 -5.85
C GLY A 323 -23.96 8.87 -5.27
N GLU A 324 -24.61 9.68 -6.12
CA GLU A 324 -25.70 10.54 -5.67
C GLU A 324 -26.96 9.68 -5.47
N THR A 325 -27.22 9.31 -4.21
CA THR A 325 -28.57 8.92 -3.82
C THR A 325 -29.44 10.17 -3.93
N GLU A 326 -30.44 10.13 -4.82
CA GLU A 326 -31.42 11.19 -5.03
C GLU A 326 -32.14 11.57 -3.72
N ASP A 327 -31.58 12.50 -2.95
CA ASP A 327 -32.34 13.30 -1.99
C ASP A 327 -32.83 14.62 -2.63
N SER A 328 -32.52 14.86 -3.91
CA SER A 328 -32.71 16.16 -4.56
C SER A 328 -33.75 16.23 -5.68
N GLU A 329 -34.42 15.14 -6.08
CA GLU A 329 -35.52 15.22 -7.06
C GLU A 329 -36.78 14.51 -6.58
N MET A 330 -37.74 15.30 -6.06
CA MET A 330 -39.19 15.09 -6.26
C MET A 330 -39.98 16.22 -5.58
N VAL A 331 -40.11 17.35 -6.28
CA VAL A 331 -40.93 18.51 -5.83
C VAL A 331 -42.44 18.26 -5.99
N THR A 332 -42.85 17.22 -6.70
CA THR A 332 -44.29 16.90 -6.91
C THR A 332 -44.84 15.81 -5.98
N GLN A 333 -44.01 14.96 -5.36
CA GLN A 333 -44.44 14.02 -4.32
C GLN A 333 -44.33 14.58 -2.88
N LYS A 334 -43.60 15.69 -2.67
CA LYS A 334 -43.40 16.30 -1.35
C LYS A 334 -44.70 16.70 -0.64
N THR A 335 -45.80 16.99 -1.35
CA THR A 335 -47.07 17.36 -0.70
C THR A 335 -47.81 16.16 -0.09
N GLN A 336 -47.75 14.99 -0.73
CA GLN A 336 -48.33 13.76 -0.18
C GLN A 336 -47.42 13.13 0.90
N VAL A 337 -46.10 13.12 0.69
CA VAL A 337 -45.14 12.59 1.67
C VAL A 337 -45.01 13.50 2.90
N ALA A 338 -45.14 14.83 2.76
CA ALA A 338 -45.20 15.72 3.93
C ALA A 338 -46.48 15.48 4.75
N SER A 339 -47.61 15.22 4.09
CA SER A 339 -48.87 14.87 4.77
C SER A 339 -48.75 13.55 5.54
N THR A 340 -48.23 12.49 4.91
CA THR A 340 -48.01 11.19 5.57
C THR A 340 -46.93 11.26 6.63
N ARG A 341 -45.84 12.00 6.43
CA ARG A 341 -44.77 12.20 7.42
C ARG A 341 -45.24 13.00 8.63
N THR A 342 -46.17 13.94 8.45
CA THR A 342 -46.78 14.69 9.56
C THR A 342 -47.74 13.80 10.35
N ALA A 343 -48.55 12.98 9.67
CA ALA A 343 -49.39 11.97 10.31
C ALA A 343 -48.55 10.94 11.07
N PHE A 344 -47.51 10.39 10.45
CA PHE A 344 -46.59 9.44 11.10
C PHE A 344 -45.88 10.05 12.30
N LYS A 345 -45.41 11.31 12.21
CA LYS A 345 -44.82 12.03 13.35
C LYS A 345 -45.81 12.20 14.51
N SER A 346 -47.08 12.44 14.23
CA SER A 346 -48.11 12.53 15.27
C SER A 346 -48.43 11.18 15.92
N GLU A 347 -48.36 10.09 15.16
CA GLU A 347 -48.49 8.74 15.72
C GLU A 347 -47.25 8.33 16.52
N LEU A 348 -46.05 8.68 16.04
CA LEU A 348 -44.78 8.39 16.72
C LEU A 348 -44.68 9.15 18.05
N SER A 349 -45.09 10.42 18.09
CA SER A 349 -45.15 11.18 19.35
C SER A 349 -46.18 10.61 20.33
N HIS A 350 -47.30 10.06 19.84
CA HIS A 350 -48.27 9.35 20.67
C HIS A 350 -47.71 8.04 21.22
N VAL A 351 -46.93 7.31 20.42
CA VAL A 351 -46.23 6.09 20.87
C VAL A 351 -45.15 6.43 21.89
N GLU A 352 -44.33 7.45 21.66
CA GLU A 352 -43.31 7.93 22.61
C GLU A 352 -43.93 8.36 23.95
N SER A 353 -45.06 9.07 23.92
CA SER A 353 -45.82 9.43 25.13
C SER A 353 -46.30 8.20 25.91
N LYS A 354 -46.82 7.17 25.20
CA LYS A 354 -47.20 5.90 25.83
C LYS A 354 -46.00 5.15 26.38
N LEU A 355 -44.87 5.18 25.69
CA LEU A 355 -43.63 4.51 26.13
C LEU A 355 -43.10 5.17 27.42
N SER A 356 -43.07 6.50 27.47
CA SER A 356 -42.70 7.26 28.67
C SER A 356 -43.63 6.95 29.85
N HIS A 357 -44.93 6.77 29.60
CA HIS A 357 -45.87 6.35 30.64
C HIS A 357 -45.60 4.92 31.14
N VAL A 358 -45.17 4.01 30.25
CA VAL A 358 -44.77 2.64 30.64
C VAL A 358 -43.46 2.65 31.42
N GLU A 359 -42.46 3.43 31.01
CA GLU A 359 -41.20 3.60 31.74
C GLU A 359 -41.41 4.15 33.15
N SER A 360 -42.33 5.11 33.30
CA SER A 360 -42.73 5.63 34.61
C SER A 360 -43.35 4.53 35.50
N LYS A 361 -44.21 3.68 34.93
CA LYS A 361 -44.78 2.54 35.66
C LYS A 361 -43.72 1.49 36.01
N LEU A 362 -42.76 1.24 35.12
CA LEU A 362 -41.67 0.29 35.35
C LEU A 362 -40.77 0.77 36.50
N SER A 363 -40.46 2.07 36.53
CA SER A 363 -39.70 2.70 37.62
C SER A 363 -40.40 2.55 38.96
N HIS A 364 -41.73 2.62 38.99
CA HIS A 364 -42.51 2.38 40.20
C HIS A 364 -42.44 0.91 40.66
N VAL A 365 -42.45 -0.04 39.73
CA VAL A 365 -42.28 -1.47 40.03
C VAL A 365 -40.87 -1.76 40.55
N GLU A 366 -39.83 -1.14 39.99
CA GLU A 366 -38.45 -1.28 40.48
C GLU A 366 -38.30 -0.77 41.92
N LEU A 367 -38.96 0.34 42.26
CA LEU A 367 -39.00 0.84 43.64
C LEU A 367 -39.66 -0.17 44.59
N ILE A 368 -40.82 -0.73 44.21
CA ILE A 368 -41.52 -1.75 44.99
C ILE A 368 -40.65 -3.00 45.18
N LEU A 369 -39.99 -3.47 44.11
CA LEU A 369 -39.07 -4.61 44.19
C LEU A 369 -37.86 -4.31 45.09
N GLY A 370 -37.35 -3.09 45.05
CA GLY A 370 -36.29 -2.63 45.95
C GLY A 370 -36.70 -2.64 47.42
N ASP A 371 -37.94 -2.24 47.73
CA ASP A 371 -38.50 -2.28 49.08
C ASP A 371 -38.69 -3.73 49.56
N ILE A 372 -39.25 -4.60 48.71
CA ILE A 372 -39.39 -6.04 49.02
C ILE A 372 -38.03 -6.69 49.26
N SER A 373 -37.01 -6.36 48.47
CA SER A 373 -35.66 -6.89 48.66
C SER A 373 -35.04 -6.45 50.00
N ARG A 374 -35.30 -5.20 50.43
CA ARG A 374 -34.87 -4.70 51.74
C ARG A 374 -35.55 -5.44 52.88
N GLU A 375 -36.86 -5.63 52.81
CA GLU A 375 -37.64 -6.43 53.77
C GLU A 375 -37.12 -7.87 53.89
N LEU A 376 -36.84 -8.53 52.75
CA LEU A 376 -36.28 -9.89 52.74
C LEU A 376 -34.89 -9.96 53.38
N LYS A 377 -34.03 -8.97 53.16
CA LYS A 377 -32.70 -8.91 53.81
C LYS A 377 -32.84 -8.77 55.33
N ILE A 378 -33.74 -7.92 55.80
CA ILE A 378 -34.01 -7.74 57.23
C ILE A 378 -34.50 -9.06 57.84
N PHE A 379 -35.44 -9.74 57.18
CA PHE A 379 -35.94 -11.04 57.64
C PHE A 379 -34.85 -12.10 57.70
N THR A 380 -33.99 -12.18 56.67
CA THR A 380 -32.88 -13.14 56.62
C THR A 380 -31.88 -12.88 57.75
N GLN A 381 -31.55 -11.61 58.02
CA GLN A 381 -30.67 -11.22 59.12
C GLN A 381 -31.27 -11.57 60.49
N GLN A 382 -32.59 -11.45 60.65
CA GLN A 382 -33.28 -11.88 61.88
C GLN A 382 -33.23 -13.40 62.06
N GLN A 383 -33.38 -14.19 60.99
CA GLN A 383 -33.23 -15.65 61.02
C GLN A 383 -31.81 -16.06 61.43
N GLU A 384 -30.78 -15.40 60.87
CA GLU A 384 -29.38 -15.65 61.26
C GLU A 384 -29.12 -15.36 62.74
N GLN A 385 -29.69 -14.27 63.29
CA GLN A 385 -29.57 -13.98 64.72
C GLN A 385 -30.30 -14.99 65.60
N LEU A 386 -31.43 -15.54 65.15
CA LEU A 386 -32.14 -16.61 65.86
C LEU A 386 -31.33 -17.91 65.85
N VAL A 387 -30.72 -18.27 64.72
CA VAL A 387 -29.84 -19.44 64.60
C VAL A 387 -28.61 -19.29 65.49
N LEU A 388 -27.98 -18.11 65.52
CA LEU A 388 -26.84 -17.83 66.40
C LEU A 388 -27.23 -17.89 67.89
N ARG A 389 -28.42 -17.43 68.27
CA ARG A 389 -28.94 -17.60 69.64
C ARG A 389 -29.16 -19.06 70.00
N LEU A 390 -29.73 -19.86 69.09
CA LEU A 390 -29.94 -21.29 69.28
C LEU A 390 -28.61 -22.05 69.42
N LEU A 391 -27.58 -21.68 68.65
CA LEU A 391 -26.25 -22.26 68.74
C LEU A 391 -25.50 -21.85 70.02
N SER A 392 -25.82 -20.68 70.60
CA SER A 392 -25.20 -20.19 71.85
C SER A 392 -25.67 -20.88 73.13
N GLN A 393 -26.66 -21.79 73.06
CA GLN A 393 -27.19 -22.52 74.22
C GLN A 393 -26.68 -23.96 74.37
N GLN A 394 -25.74 -24.42 73.54
CA GLN A 394 -25.14 -25.74 73.70
C GLN A 394 -23.81 -25.70 74.49
N PRO A 395 -23.64 -26.50 75.55
CA PRO A 395 -22.36 -26.61 76.24
C PRO A 395 -21.33 -27.32 75.35
N LEU A 396 -20.16 -26.70 75.23
CA LEU A 396 -18.98 -27.17 74.52
C LEU A 396 -18.60 -28.60 74.91
N GLN A 397 -18.49 -29.50 73.92
CA GLN A 397 -17.55 -30.60 73.98
C GLN A 397 -16.40 -30.36 72.99
N SER A 398 -15.22 -30.20 73.59
CA SER A 398 -13.92 -30.11 72.97
C SER A 398 -13.65 -31.30 72.06
N SER A 399 -13.27 -31.06 70.82
CA SER A 399 -12.27 -31.88 70.14
C SER A 399 -11.57 -31.09 69.03
N GLN A 400 -10.26 -31.15 69.10
CA GLN A 400 -9.29 -30.51 68.21
C GLN A 400 -9.43 -31.06 66.78
N ILE A 401 -9.56 -30.19 65.79
CA ILE A 401 -9.22 -30.52 64.41
C ILE A 401 -8.38 -29.39 63.81
N ARG A 402 -7.21 -29.84 63.33
CA ARG A 402 -6.13 -29.17 62.60
C ARG A 402 -6.59 -28.26 61.44
N GLU A 403 -5.92 -27.12 61.33
CA GLU A 403 -5.77 -26.36 60.08
C GLU A 403 -5.11 -27.21 58.97
N PRO A 404 -5.44 -26.92 57.70
CA PRO A 404 -4.46 -27.04 56.64
C PRO A 404 -4.08 -25.67 56.06
N GLU A 405 -2.78 -25.54 55.86
CA GLU A 405 -2.07 -24.42 55.29
C GLU A 405 -2.44 -24.15 53.82
N LYS A 406 -2.58 -22.86 53.52
CA LYS A 406 -2.14 -22.12 52.33
C LYS A 406 -2.15 -22.85 50.97
N SER A 407 -3.16 -22.50 50.19
CA SER A 407 -3.30 -22.62 48.75
C SER A 407 -1.99 -22.37 47.96
N GLN A 408 -1.50 -23.43 47.32
CA GLN A 408 -0.60 -23.32 46.17
C GLN A 408 -1.42 -22.91 44.93
N LYS A 409 -0.93 -21.88 44.21
CA LYS A 409 -1.43 -21.49 42.89
C LYS A 409 -1.36 -22.67 41.91
N PRO A 410 -2.34 -22.86 41.01
CA PRO A 410 -2.28 -23.91 40.01
C PRO A 410 -1.15 -23.62 39.02
N LYS A 411 -0.26 -24.60 38.83
CA LYS A 411 0.77 -24.58 37.80
C LYS A 411 0.10 -24.62 36.41
N GLU A 412 0.39 -23.56 35.66
CA GLU A 412 0.57 -23.47 34.22
C GLU A 412 0.13 -24.66 33.35
N ASN A 413 -0.91 -24.37 32.55
CA ASN A 413 -1.30 -24.92 31.24
C ASN A 413 -0.69 -26.27 30.80
N PRO A 414 -1.52 -27.31 30.55
CA PRO A 414 -1.05 -28.47 29.79
C PRO A 414 -0.64 -28.00 28.39
N THR A 415 0.65 -28.03 28.09
CA THR A 415 1.17 -27.86 26.72
C THR A 415 0.39 -28.82 25.83
N SER A 416 -0.43 -28.28 24.92
CA SER A 416 -1.35 -29.05 24.09
C SER A 416 -0.54 -29.87 23.08
N TYR A 417 -0.23 -31.11 23.44
CA TYR A 417 0.56 -32.04 22.63
C TYR A 417 -0.31 -32.68 21.55
N ILE A 418 0.08 -32.55 20.27
CA ILE A 418 -0.62 -33.23 19.16
C ILE A 418 -0.06 -34.65 19.03
N PRO A 419 -0.89 -35.71 19.21
CA PRO A 419 -0.40 -37.08 19.17
C PRO A 419 0.11 -37.51 17.79
N ASN A 420 1.00 -38.50 17.79
CA ASN A 420 1.49 -39.09 16.54
C ASN A 420 0.38 -39.88 15.85
N ILE A 421 0.34 -39.76 14.52
CA ILE A 421 -0.58 -40.51 13.65
C ILE A 421 0.16 -41.71 13.08
N THR A 422 -0.54 -42.84 12.99
CA THR A 422 -0.01 -44.07 12.39
C THR A 422 -0.48 -44.24 10.96
N ASN A 423 -1.70 -43.79 10.69
CA ASN A 423 -2.36 -43.83 9.39
C ASN A 423 -3.03 -42.47 9.11
N TRP A 424 -3.49 -42.26 7.88
CA TRP A 424 -4.10 -40.99 7.46
C TRP A 424 -5.50 -40.77 8.06
N LYS A 425 -6.23 -41.84 8.41
CA LYS A 425 -7.52 -41.76 9.10
C LYS A 425 -7.37 -41.20 10.52
N ASP A 426 -6.26 -41.48 11.20
CA ASP A 426 -5.92 -40.85 12.48
C ASP A 426 -5.82 -39.33 12.32
N ALA A 427 -5.29 -38.84 11.19
CA ALA A 427 -5.19 -37.40 10.92
C ALA A 427 -6.58 -36.75 10.80
N ILE A 428 -7.51 -37.43 10.12
CA ILE A 428 -8.90 -36.97 9.96
C ILE A 428 -9.63 -37.00 11.29
N ASN A 429 -9.52 -38.08 12.05
CA ASN A 429 -10.13 -38.19 13.38
C ASN A 429 -9.61 -37.11 14.33
N GLN A 430 -8.30 -36.89 14.38
CA GLN A 430 -7.70 -35.81 15.18
C GLN A 430 -8.23 -34.44 14.74
N TRP A 431 -8.46 -34.23 13.44
CA TRP A 431 -8.96 -32.97 12.91
C TRP A 431 -10.43 -32.70 13.25
N GLU A 432 -11.31 -33.69 13.08
CA GLU A 432 -12.76 -33.51 13.20
C GLU A 432 -13.35 -33.85 14.57
N LYS A 433 -12.91 -34.95 15.19
CA LYS A 433 -13.57 -35.57 16.34
C LYS A 433 -12.74 -35.57 17.61
N ALA A 434 -11.48 -35.12 17.54
CA ALA A 434 -10.47 -35.33 18.57
C ALA A 434 -10.11 -36.82 18.74
N ASP A 435 -9.08 -37.12 19.53
CA ASP A 435 -8.59 -38.47 19.78
C ASP A 435 -8.37 -38.64 21.27
N LEU A 436 -9.47 -38.88 22.00
CA LEU A 436 -9.47 -39.00 23.46
C LEU A 436 -8.55 -40.12 23.94
N VAL A 437 -8.42 -41.20 23.15
CA VAL A 437 -7.56 -42.36 23.48
C VAL A 437 -6.09 -41.96 23.49
N LYS A 438 -5.67 -41.08 22.57
CA LYS A 438 -4.30 -40.55 22.52
C LYS A 438 -4.13 -39.23 23.28
N GLY A 439 -5.10 -38.84 24.10
CA GLY A 439 -5.04 -37.64 24.95
C GLY A 439 -5.36 -36.32 24.24
N LEU A 440 -5.90 -36.35 23.02
CA LEU A 440 -6.36 -35.18 22.30
C LEU A 440 -7.83 -34.90 22.64
N ILE A 441 -8.07 -33.94 23.55
CA ILE A 441 -9.41 -33.63 24.08
C ILE A 441 -10.24 -32.79 23.10
N LEU A 442 -9.60 -31.88 22.36
CA LEU A 442 -10.28 -30.97 21.45
C LEU A 442 -9.89 -31.25 20.00
N PRO A 443 -10.84 -31.30 19.04
CA PRO A 443 -10.54 -31.46 17.62
C PRO A 443 -9.61 -30.35 17.11
N LEU A 444 -8.64 -30.67 16.26
CA LEU A 444 -7.64 -29.70 15.82
C LEU A 444 -8.25 -28.52 15.06
N LYS A 445 -9.39 -28.69 14.38
CA LYS A 445 -10.07 -27.56 13.71
C LYS A 445 -10.50 -26.43 14.66
N LEU A 446 -10.63 -26.72 15.96
CA LEU A 446 -11.02 -25.76 17.00
C LEU A 446 -9.83 -25.17 17.78
N TRP A 447 -8.60 -25.56 17.47
CA TRP A 447 -7.42 -25.10 18.21
C TRP A 447 -7.08 -23.64 17.89
N THR A 448 -6.81 -22.83 18.91
CA THR A 448 -6.31 -21.45 18.73
C THR A 448 -4.81 -21.42 18.41
N THR A 449 -4.29 -20.28 17.93
CA THR A 449 -2.85 -20.10 17.65
C THR A 449 -1.97 -20.36 18.87
N GLN A 450 -2.46 -20.04 20.08
CA GLN A 450 -1.74 -20.29 21.32
C GLN A 450 -1.64 -21.79 21.64
N MET A 451 -2.69 -22.56 21.37
CA MET A 451 -2.71 -24.02 21.58
C MET A 451 -1.75 -24.77 20.64
N ARG A 452 -1.47 -24.20 19.46
CA ARG A 452 -0.56 -24.80 18.47
C ARG A 452 0.92 -24.53 18.76
N ARG A 453 1.25 -23.70 19.76
CA ARG A 453 2.64 -23.38 20.12
C ARG A 453 3.37 -24.66 20.53
N GLY A 454 4.42 -25.02 19.77
CA GLY A 454 5.22 -26.23 19.98
C GLY A 454 4.82 -27.45 19.14
N SER A 455 3.70 -27.42 18.40
CA SER A 455 3.26 -28.52 17.51
C SER A 455 2.75 -28.04 16.14
N SER A 456 3.17 -26.85 15.69
CA SER A 456 2.73 -26.20 14.44
C SER A 456 2.92 -27.08 13.21
N SER A 457 4.06 -27.76 13.08
CA SER A 457 4.32 -28.67 11.95
C SER A 457 3.32 -29.83 11.90
N ARG A 458 3.05 -30.47 13.04
CA ARG A 458 2.06 -31.56 13.12
C ARG A 458 0.67 -31.05 12.78
N TYR A 459 0.29 -29.89 13.29
CA TYR A 459 -0.98 -29.25 12.98
C TYR A 459 -1.16 -29.06 11.47
N SER A 460 -0.17 -28.45 10.80
CA SER A 460 -0.22 -28.19 9.36
C SER A 460 -0.28 -29.48 8.54
N GLN A 461 0.37 -30.56 9.00
CA GLN A 461 0.28 -31.87 8.34
C GLN A 461 -1.13 -32.47 8.44
N ARG A 462 -1.81 -32.39 9.60
CA ARG A 462 -3.18 -32.91 9.75
C ARG A 462 -4.16 -32.09 8.91
N LYS A 463 -3.98 -30.77 8.88
CA LYS A 463 -4.76 -29.88 8.01
C LYS A 463 -4.62 -30.29 6.55
N LEU A 464 -3.40 -30.45 6.07
CA LEU A 464 -3.12 -30.79 4.67
C LEU A 464 -3.78 -32.12 4.25
N ILE A 465 -3.68 -33.16 5.09
CA ILE A 465 -4.32 -34.45 4.83
C ILE A 465 -5.85 -34.31 4.83
N PHE A 466 -6.40 -33.55 5.77
CA PHE A 466 -7.83 -33.32 5.85
C PHE A 466 -8.39 -32.54 4.66
N ASP A 467 -7.74 -31.44 4.28
CA ASP A 467 -8.16 -30.61 3.14
C ASP A 467 -8.16 -31.45 1.85
N GLU A 468 -7.16 -32.31 1.65
CA GLU A 468 -7.13 -33.24 0.51
C GLU A 468 -8.28 -34.25 0.55
N TYR A 469 -8.57 -34.82 1.73
CA TYR A 469 -9.70 -35.73 1.88
C TYR A 469 -11.05 -35.06 1.58
N VAL A 470 -11.22 -33.79 1.96
CA VAL A 470 -12.41 -33.00 1.63
C VAL A 470 -12.50 -32.74 0.13
N LEU A 471 -11.39 -32.37 -0.52
CA LEU A 471 -11.33 -32.16 -1.97
C LEU A 471 -11.72 -33.42 -2.76
N LEU A 472 -11.41 -34.60 -2.22
CA LEU A 472 -11.79 -35.90 -2.80
C LEU A 472 -13.19 -36.37 -2.39
N GLY A 473 -14.07 -35.43 -2.02
CA GLY A 473 -15.47 -35.71 -1.70
C GLY A 473 -15.65 -36.49 -0.41
N ARG A 474 -14.67 -36.46 0.50
CA ARG A 474 -14.68 -37.23 1.77
C ARG A 474 -14.88 -38.73 1.53
N SER A 475 -14.28 -39.25 0.45
CA SER A 475 -14.36 -40.67 0.10
C SER A 475 -13.06 -41.39 0.41
N ASP A 476 -13.14 -42.40 1.26
CA ASP A 476 -12.04 -43.31 1.56
C ASP A 476 -11.55 -44.04 0.30
N GLU A 477 -12.50 -44.41 -0.58
CA GLU A 477 -12.22 -45.11 -1.84
C GLU A 477 -11.44 -44.22 -2.79
N GLU A 478 -11.80 -42.94 -2.87
CA GLU A 478 -11.14 -41.97 -3.74
C GLU A 478 -9.73 -41.63 -3.23
N MET A 479 -9.58 -41.51 -1.92
CA MET A 479 -8.28 -41.35 -1.28
C MET A 479 -7.37 -42.56 -1.57
N GLN A 480 -7.92 -43.77 -1.48
CA GLN A 480 -7.21 -45.02 -1.80
C GLN A 480 -6.89 -45.15 -3.29
N ARG A 481 -7.79 -44.73 -4.17
CA ARG A 481 -7.62 -44.78 -5.62
C ARG A 481 -6.49 -43.86 -6.07
N ILE A 482 -6.41 -42.65 -5.51
CA ILE A 482 -5.44 -41.64 -5.91
C ILE A 482 -4.07 -41.90 -5.29
N TYR A 483 -4.01 -42.19 -3.99
CA TYR A 483 -2.74 -42.26 -3.26
C TYR A 483 -2.26 -43.69 -2.98
N GLY A 484 -3.13 -44.70 -3.10
CA GLY A 484 -2.78 -46.12 -3.13
C GLY A 484 -1.71 -46.53 -2.11
N LYS A 485 -0.52 -46.86 -2.63
CA LYS A 485 0.65 -47.34 -1.85
C LYS A 485 1.25 -46.28 -0.92
N ASP A 486 1.03 -45.00 -1.18
CA ASP A 486 1.57 -43.91 -0.36
C ASP A 486 0.77 -43.70 0.93
N LEU A 487 -0.44 -44.24 1.02
CA LEU A 487 -1.26 -44.22 2.24
C LEU A 487 -0.71 -45.09 3.37
N GLU A 488 0.12 -46.08 3.05
CA GLU A 488 0.74 -46.98 4.05
C GLU A 488 1.69 -46.24 4.99
N LYS A 489 2.29 -45.13 4.54
CA LYS A 489 3.27 -44.37 5.32
C LYS A 489 3.02 -42.87 5.18
N ILE A 490 2.64 -42.21 6.27
CA ILE A 490 2.43 -40.75 6.33
C ILE A 490 3.61 -39.94 5.75
N ARG A 491 4.84 -40.43 5.92
CA ARG A 491 6.05 -39.79 5.35
C ARG A 491 6.05 -39.72 3.81
N LYS A 492 5.36 -40.65 3.14
CA LYS A 492 5.19 -40.67 1.67
C LYS A 492 3.95 -39.89 1.22
N LEU A 493 2.88 -39.97 2.01
CA LEU A 493 1.61 -39.30 1.72
C LEU A 493 1.74 -37.78 1.63
N ILE A 494 2.41 -37.13 2.59
CA ILE A 494 2.51 -35.65 2.64
C ILE A 494 3.21 -35.08 1.38
N PRO A 495 4.38 -35.59 0.96
CA PRO A 495 4.99 -35.19 -0.31
C PRO A 495 4.06 -35.41 -1.52
N ALA A 496 3.38 -36.56 -1.61
CA ALA A 496 2.48 -36.87 -2.72
C ALA A 496 1.32 -35.84 -2.84
N ILE A 497 0.70 -35.47 -1.72
CA ILE A 497 -0.37 -34.45 -1.68
C ILE A 497 0.16 -33.10 -2.17
N ARG A 498 1.36 -32.69 -1.73
CA ARG A 498 1.96 -31.41 -2.16
C ARG A 498 2.27 -31.40 -3.65
N SER A 499 2.87 -32.46 -4.18
CA SER A 499 3.15 -32.57 -5.62
C SER A 499 1.88 -32.47 -6.46
N ARG A 500 0.80 -33.16 -6.04
CA ARG A 500 -0.50 -33.08 -6.73
C ARG A 500 -1.12 -31.68 -6.65
N LYS A 501 -1.01 -31.00 -5.51
CA LYS A 501 -1.50 -29.63 -5.37
C LYS A 501 -0.75 -28.66 -6.30
N ASN A 502 0.56 -28.81 -6.43
CA ASN A 502 1.36 -28.00 -7.35
C ASN A 502 1.01 -28.28 -8.82
N LEU A 503 0.71 -29.53 -9.18
CA LEU A 503 0.25 -29.87 -10.53
C LEU A 503 -1.10 -29.23 -10.86
N ARG A 504 -2.05 -29.24 -9.92
CA ARG A 504 -3.35 -28.57 -10.08
C ARG A 504 -3.23 -27.06 -10.27
N GLY A 505 -2.38 -26.41 -9.47
CA GLY A 505 -2.12 -24.97 -9.61
C GLY A 505 -1.46 -24.60 -10.93
N LYS A 506 -0.70 -25.52 -11.56
CA LYS A 506 -0.13 -25.30 -12.89
C LYS A 506 -1.14 -25.50 -14.02
N SER A 507 -2.02 -26.49 -13.91
CA SER A 507 -3.04 -26.74 -14.94
C SER A 507 -4.15 -25.69 -14.97
N GLU A 508 -4.45 -25.06 -13.83
CA GLU A 508 -5.39 -23.94 -13.75
C GLU A 508 -4.83 -22.67 -14.40
N ASN A 509 -3.50 -22.55 -14.51
CA ASN A 509 -2.82 -21.41 -15.13
C ASN A 509 -2.54 -21.61 -16.63
N SER A 510 -2.82 -22.78 -17.20
CA SER A 510 -2.50 -23.11 -18.60
C SER A 510 -3.73 -23.48 -19.44
N GLY A 511 -4.94 -23.11 -18.98
CA GLY A 511 -6.21 -23.60 -19.51
C GLY A 511 -7.05 -22.61 -20.33
N GLU A 512 -6.52 -21.42 -20.66
CA GLU A 512 -7.22 -20.41 -21.48
C GLU A 512 -6.41 -20.06 -22.73
N THR A 513 -6.24 -21.02 -23.64
CA THR A 513 -5.91 -20.75 -25.06
C THR A 513 -6.01 -22.08 -25.79
N GLU A 514 -7.18 -22.42 -26.32
CA GLU A 514 -7.38 -23.34 -27.45
C GLU A 514 -8.90 -23.58 -27.61
N GLU A 515 -9.59 -22.63 -28.26
CA GLU A 515 -10.79 -22.86 -29.10
C GLU A 515 -11.36 -21.49 -29.55
N GLU A 516 -10.76 -20.87 -30.58
CA GLU A 516 -11.44 -20.00 -31.57
C GLU A 516 -10.42 -19.53 -32.63
N GLU A 517 -10.02 -20.44 -33.53
CA GLU A 517 -9.44 -20.08 -34.83
C GLU A 517 -10.57 -20.01 -35.86
N ASP A 518 -11.17 -18.83 -36.07
CA ASP A 518 -11.47 -18.33 -37.41
C ASP A 518 -11.72 -16.80 -37.41
N GLY A 519 -10.68 -16.05 -37.76
CA GLY A 519 -10.80 -14.75 -38.41
C GLY A 519 -10.88 -13.49 -37.54
N ARG A 520 -9.74 -12.94 -37.11
CA ARG A 520 -9.41 -11.50 -37.28
C ARG A 520 -7.96 -11.17 -36.90
N GLU A 521 -7.41 -10.25 -37.67
CA GLU A 521 -6.02 -9.80 -37.71
C GLU A 521 -5.58 -9.04 -36.44
N GLU A 522 -4.36 -9.37 -36.01
CA GLU A 522 -3.31 -8.62 -35.30
C GLU A 522 -3.69 -7.35 -34.50
N GLU A 523 -3.61 -7.46 -33.16
CA GLU A 523 -2.94 -6.48 -32.28
C GLU A 523 -2.57 -7.17 -30.94
N GLU A 524 -1.27 -7.22 -30.62
CA GLU A 524 -0.64 -7.92 -29.49
C GLU A 524 -0.97 -7.30 -28.11
N ASP A 525 -1.28 -8.16 -27.13
CA ASP A 525 -1.29 -7.82 -25.69
C ASP A 525 -0.22 -8.66 -24.97
N GLY A 526 0.78 -7.97 -24.43
CA GLY A 526 1.83 -8.52 -23.59
C GLY A 526 1.94 -7.65 -22.35
N ARG A 527 1.31 -8.05 -21.25
CA ARG A 527 1.37 -7.25 -20.01
C ARG A 527 1.23 -7.98 -18.67
N GLU A 528 1.01 -9.28 -18.63
CA GLU A 528 0.71 -9.95 -17.34
C GLU A 528 1.88 -10.73 -16.71
N GLU A 529 3.02 -10.89 -17.41
CA GLU A 529 4.20 -11.58 -16.84
C GLU A 529 5.18 -10.65 -16.07
N GLU A 530 4.97 -9.32 -16.03
CA GLU A 530 5.89 -8.37 -15.38
C GLU A 530 5.68 -8.17 -13.86
N GLU A 531 4.55 -8.60 -13.26
CA GLU A 531 4.25 -8.28 -11.86
C GLU A 531 4.80 -9.29 -10.84
N ASP A 532 4.86 -10.59 -11.16
CA ASP A 532 5.32 -11.61 -10.21
C ASP A 532 6.87 -11.68 -10.13
N GLY A 533 7.58 -11.26 -11.18
CA GLY A 533 9.04 -11.12 -11.17
C GLY A 533 9.58 -9.95 -10.33
N ARG A 534 8.71 -8.98 -10.01
CA ARG A 534 9.08 -7.77 -9.26
C ARG A 534 9.30 -7.99 -7.77
N GLU A 535 8.65 -9.00 -7.18
CA GLU A 535 8.77 -9.31 -5.75
C GLU A 535 10.03 -10.15 -5.44
N GLU A 536 10.50 -10.99 -6.38
CA GLU A 536 11.77 -11.73 -6.23
C GLU A 536 13.01 -10.85 -6.48
N GLU A 537 12.94 -9.85 -7.37
CA GLU A 537 14.01 -8.85 -7.56
C GLU A 537 14.22 -7.92 -6.34
N GLU A 538 13.17 -7.65 -5.56
CA GLU A 538 13.26 -6.80 -4.36
C GLU A 538 14.07 -7.45 -3.20
N GLU A 539 14.14 -8.79 -3.12
CA GLU A 539 14.95 -9.49 -2.10
C GLU A 539 16.44 -9.59 -2.50
N GLU A 540 16.79 -9.69 -3.79
CA GLU A 540 18.18 -9.67 -4.27
C GLU A 540 18.80 -8.24 -4.23
N GLU A 541 18.01 -7.19 -4.49
CA GLU A 541 18.48 -5.79 -4.47
C GLU A 541 18.89 -5.30 -3.06
N GLU A 542 18.25 -5.77 -1.98
CA GLU A 542 18.64 -5.41 -0.59
C GLU A 542 20.04 -5.95 -0.22
N GLU A 543 20.46 -7.09 -0.78
CA GLU A 543 21.81 -7.63 -0.57
C GLU A 543 22.88 -6.84 -1.36
N GLU A 544 22.56 -6.35 -2.55
CA GLU A 544 23.48 -5.55 -3.38
C GLU A 544 23.67 -4.10 -2.88
N GLU A 545 22.62 -3.46 -2.33
CA GLU A 545 22.72 -2.12 -1.74
C GLU A 545 23.70 -2.09 -0.55
N ILE A 546 23.77 -3.17 0.24
CA ILE A 546 24.73 -3.34 1.34
C ILE A 546 26.18 -3.42 0.81
N VAL A 547 26.40 -3.95 -0.39
CA VAL A 547 27.72 -4.04 -1.02
C VAL A 547 28.18 -2.68 -1.56
N LEU A 548 27.29 -1.93 -2.22
CA LEU A 548 27.61 -0.61 -2.79
C LEU A 548 27.92 0.44 -1.70
N VAL A 549 27.18 0.44 -0.59
CA VAL A 549 27.46 1.30 0.57
C VAL A 549 28.85 1.01 1.16
N LYS A 550 29.27 -0.26 1.21
CA LYS A 550 30.62 -0.65 1.66
C LYS A 550 31.72 -0.20 0.70
N VAL A 551 31.45 -0.17 -0.62
CA VAL A 551 32.39 0.34 -1.62
C VAL A 551 32.54 1.86 -1.51
N ALA A 552 31.45 2.61 -1.38
CA ALA A 552 31.47 4.06 -1.22
C ALA A 552 32.18 4.52 0.07
N GLN A 553 31.97 3.80 1.18
CA GLN A 553 32.69 4.05 2.45
C GLN A 553 34.20 3.79 2.32
N LYS A 554 34.62 2.82 1.49
CA LYS A 554 36.03 2.50 1.24
C LYS A 554 36.73 3.58 0.39
N VAL A 555 36.01 4.24 -0.51
CA VAL A 555 36.52 5.36 -1.33
C VAL A 555 36.66 6.63 -0.48
N ASN A 556 35.67 6.95 0.36
CA ASN A 556 35.75 8.08 1.28
C ASN A 556 36.81 7.90 2.38
N GLY A 557 37.07 6.66 2.81
CA GLY A 557 38.15 6.35 3.76
C GLY A 557 39.56 6.60 3.21
N LYS A 558 39.76 6.52 1.89
CA LYS A 558 41.05 6.85 1.25
C LYS A 558 41.29 8.35 1.12
N ARG A 559 40.23 9.14 0.89
CA ARG A 559 40.29 10.61 0.80
C ARG A 559 40.62 11.32 2.10
N LYS A 560 40.42 10.68 3.26
CA LYS A 560 40.80 11.21 4.58
C LYS A 560 42.25 10.86 5.00
N ARG A 561 42.99 10.12 4.18
CA ARG A 561 44.37 9.67 4.49
C ARG A 561 45.44 10.17 3.50
N SER A 562 45.07 10.98 2.51
CA SER A 562 45.96 11.84 1.73
C SER A 562 45.68 13.28 2.10
#